data_AF-A0ABD5NRS5-F1
#
_entry.id   AF-A0ABD5NRS5-F1
#
_cell.length_a   1.000
_cell.length_b   1.000
_cell.length_c   1.000
_cell.angle_alpha   90.00
_cell.angle_beta   90.00
_cell.angle_gamma   90.00
#
_symmetry.space_group_name_H-M   'P 1'
#
loop_
_entity.id
_entity.type
_entity.pdbx_description
1 polymer ?
#
loop_
_entity_poly.entity_id
_entity_poly.type
_entity_poly.pdbx_seq_one_letter_code
_entity_poly.pdbx_strand_id
1 'polypeptide(L)' 'MNIASFAAAIRDRPVAAALELGSLAVSVLLLFGVVAALATGSPGRSGGLWLLVVAVGAAFACFWTVVWPLYERLCDRITV' A
#
# COMPACT_ATOMS: atom_id res chain seq x y z
N MET A 1 8.46 4.39 21.03
CA MET A 1 9.02 3.44 20.04
C MET A 1 10.40 3.93 19.64
N ASN A 2 11.45 3.13 19.86
CA ASN A 2 12.83 3.44 19.44
C ASN A 2 13.14 2.67 18.14
N ILE A 3 14.00 3.21 17.26
CA ILE A 3 14.53 2.54 16.07
C ILE A 3 15.04 1.12 16.39
N ALA A 4 15.69 0.93 17.54
CA ALA A 4 16.17 -0.38 17.99
C ALA A 4 15.02 -1.39 18.25
N SER A 5 13.92 -0.96 18.86
CA SER A 5 12.73 -1.81 19.08
C SER A 5 11.97 -2.11 17.78
N PHE A 6 12.01 -1.18 16.81
CA PHE A 6 11.41 -1.40 15.49
C PHE A 6 12.23 -2.40 14.66
N ALA A 7 13.56 -2.28 14.67
CA ALA A 7 14.45 -3.23 13.99
C ALA A 7 14.40 -4.64 14.60
N ALA A 8 14.14 -4.76 15.91
CA ALA A 8 13.84 -6.04 16.54
C ALA A 8 12.53 -6.64 16.01
N ALA A 9 11.45 -5.84 15.96
CA ALA A 9 10.16 -6.29 15.43
C ALA A 9 10.21 -6.70 13.94
N ILE A 10 11.01 -6.00 13.12
CA ILE A 10 11.24 -6.38 11.71
C ILE A 10 11.89 -7.77 11.61
N ARG A 11 12.86 -8.07 12.48
CA ARG A 11 13.53 -9.38 12.46
C ARG A 11 12.62 -10.53 12.86
N ASP A 12 11.75 -10.30 13.84
CA ASP A 12 10.84 -11.32 14.33
C ASP A 12 9.70 -11.61 13.35
N ARG A 13 9.22 -10.59 12.61
CA ARG A 13 8.12 -10.72 11.63
C ARG A 13 8.37 -9.92 10.36
N PRO A 14 9.31 -10.36 9.49
CA PRO A 14 9.77 -9.58 8.35
C PRO A 14 8.67 -9.32 7.31
N VAL A 15 7.77 -10.28 7.10
CA VAL A 15 6.66 -10.14 6.14
C VAL A 15 5.65 -9.10 6.62
N ALA A 16 5.22 -9.18 7.88
CA ALA A 16 4.29 -8.21 8.45
C ALA A 16 4.88 -6.79 8.43
N ALA A 17 6.15 -6.66 8.81
CA ALA A 17 6.83 -5.37 8.79
C ALA A 17 6.98 -4.80 7.36
N ALA A 18 7.29 -5.64 6.36
CA ALA A 18 7.36 -5.22 4.97
C ALA A 18 6.00 -4.72 4.44
N LEU A 19 4.90 -5.32 4.88
CA LEU A 19 3.55 -4.93 4.47
C LEU A 19 3.10 -3.62 5.13
N GLU A 20 3.41 -3.42 6.40
CA GLU A 20 3.14 -2.16 7.08
C GLU A 20 3.94 -1.01 6.46
N LEU A 21 5.25 -1.21 6.25
CA LEU A 21 6.12 -0.22 5.61
C LEU A 21 5.73 0.04 4.15
N GLY A 22 5.40 -1.01 3.40
CA GLY A 22 4.92 -0.90 2.03
C GLY A 22 3.59 -0.14 1.95
N SER A 23 2.67 -0.40 2.87
CA SER A 23 1.39 0.31 2.98
C SER A 23 1.58 1.79 3.30
N LEU A 24 2.49 2.10 4.22
CA LEU A 24 2.85 3.47 4.54
C LEU A 24 3.44 4.18 3.32
N ALA A 25 4.39 3.54 2.62
CA ALA A 25 5.01 4.09 1.43
C ALA A 25 4.00 4.37 0.31
N VAL A 26 3.10 3.42 0.03
CA VAL A 26 2.03 3.60 -0.97
C VAL A 26 1.07 4.72 -0.56
N SER A 27 0.72 4.82 0.72
CA SER A 27 -0.16 5.89 1.23
C SER A 27 0.49 7.27 1.07
N VAL A 28 1.79 7.39 1.37
CA VAL A 28 2.56 8.63 1.18
C VAL A 28 2.64 8.99 -0.30
N LEU A 29 2.92 8.02 -1.18
CA LEU A 29 2.94 8.24 -2.63
C LEU A 29 1.58 8.70 -3.17
N LEU A 30 0.49 8.09 -2.70
CA LEU A 30 -0.87 8.50 -3.07
C LEU A 30 -1.19 9.92 -2.60
N LEU A 31 -0.80 10.27 -1.37
CA LEU A 31 -0.98 11.63 -0.85
C LEU A 31 -0.27 12.66 -1.74
N PHE A 32 1.01 12.44 -2.03
CA PHE A 32 1.77 13.32 -2.93
C PHE A 32 1.19 13.32 -4.35
N GLY A 33 0.73 12.17 -4.83
CA GLY A 33 0.06 12.04 -6.13
C GLY A 33 -1.21 12.88 -6.21
N VAL A 34 -2.07 12.86 -5.19
CA VAL A 34 -3.27 13.69 -5.10
C VAL A 34 -2.91 15.18 -5.03
N VAL A 35 -1.94 15.56 -4.20
CA VAL A 35 -1.49 16.96 -4.11
C VAL A 35 -0.96 17.47 -5.46
N ALA A 36 -0.16 16.66 -6.16
CA ALA A 36 0.32 16.98 -7.50
C ALA A 36 -0.82 17.05 -8.53
N ALA A 37 -1.79 16.14 -8.46
CA ALA A 37 -2.96 16.15 -9.33
C ALA A 37 -3.84 17.41 -9.11
N LEU A 38 -3.99 17.85 -7.85
CA LEU A 38 -4.69 19.09 -7.51
C LEU A 38 -3.91 20.33 -7.97
N ALA A 39 -2.59 20.35 -7.80
CA ALA A 39 -1.73 21.45 -8.24
C ALA A 39 -1.70 21.64 -9.76
N THR A 40 -1.88 20.55 -10.52
CA THR A 40 -1.93 20.57 -12.00
C THR A 40 -3.30 20.94 -12.56
N GLY A 41 -4.31 21.11 -11.70
CA GLY A 41 -5.65 21.58 -12.06
C GLY A 41 -6.61 20.47 -12.49
N SER A 42 -7.79 20.88 -12.96
CA SER A 42 -8.89 19.99 -13.36
C SER A 42 -8.41 18.97 -14.40
N PRO A 43 -8.85 17.69 -14.34
CA PRO A 43 -8.50 16.71 -15.34
C PRO A 43 -9.01 17.15 -16.72
N GLY A 44 -8.12 17.75 -17.51
CA GLY A 44 -8.36 18.01 -18.93
C GLY A 44 -8.30 16.72 -19.75
N ARG A 45 -8.21 16.85 -21.07
CA ARG A 45 -8.18 15.71 -22.03
C ARG A 45 -7.05 14.68 -21.77
N SER A 46 -6.04 15.06 -20.98
CA SER A 46 -4.90 14.24 -20.55
C SER A 46 -4.88 14.07 -19.02
N GLY A 47 -5.97 13.55 -18.44
CA GLY A 47 -6.08 13.26 -17.00
C GLY A 47 -5.20 12.09 -16.49
N GLY A 48 -4.06 11.83 -17.12
CA GLY A 48 -3.21 10.67 -16.84
C GLY A 48 -2.72 10.61 -15.38
N LEU A 49 -2.45 11.75 -14.75
CA LEU A 49 -2.01 11.82 -13.36
C LEU A 49 -3.13 11.39 -12.39
N TRP A 50 -4.36 11.85 -12.65
CA TRP A 50 -5.55 11.42 -11.90
C TRP A 50 -5.82 9.92 -12.08
N LEU A 51 -5.73 9.41 -13.31
CA LEU A 51 -5.89 7.97 -13.58
C LEU A 51 -4.83 7.13 -12.87
N LEU A 52 -3.58 7.60 -12.81
CA LEU A 52 -2.50 6.91 -12.10
C LEU A 52 -2.78 6.84 -10.60
N VAL A 53 -3.20 7.95 -9.98
CA VAL A 53 -3.58 7.99 -8.56
C VAL A 53 -4.73 7.02 -8.28
N VAL A 54 -5.77 7.03 -9.11
CA VAL A 54 -6.92 6.12 -8.94
C VAL A 54 -6.51 4.67 -9.13
N ALA A 55 -5.71 4.36 -10.16
CA ALA A 55 -5.25 3.00 -10.42
C ALA A 55 -4.39 2.45 -9.28
N VAL A 56 -3.45 3.25 -8.75
CA VAL A 56 -2.61 2.86 -7.60
C VAL A 56 -3.46 2.67 -6.35
N GLY A 57 -4.40 3.58 -6.08
CA GLY A 57 -5.31 3.48 -4.95
C GLY A 57 -6.21 2.24 -5.02
N ALA A 58 -6.77 1.95 -6.19
CA ALA A 58 -7.60 0.77 -6.42
C ALA A 58 -6.80 -0.53 -6.28
N ALA A 59 -5.56 -0.58 -6.80
CA ALA A 59 -4.68 -1.73 -6.65
C ALA A 59 -4.33 -1.98 -5.17
N PHE A 60 -4.03 -0.91 -4.42
CA PHE A 60 -3.74 -0.99 -2.99
C PHE A 60 -4.95 -1.46 -2.18
N ALA A 61 -6.16 -0.96 -2.50
CA ALA A 61 -7.39 -1.43 -1.88
C ALA A 61 -7.68 -2.91 -2.20
N CYS A 62 -7.49 -3.33 -3.45
CA CYS A 62 -7.66 -4.73 -3.87
C CYS A 62 -6.66 -5.66 -3.15
N PHE A 63 -5.42 -5.21 -2.99
CA PHE A 63 -4.41 -5.94 -2.24
C PHE A 63 -4.88 -6.25 -0.82
N TRP A 64 -5.36 -5.26 -0.07
CA TRP A 64 -5.81 -5.47 1.31
C TRP A 64 -7.16 -6.17 1.44
N THR A 65 -8.08 -5.97 0.51
CA THR A 65 -9.44 -6.53 0.60
C THR A 65 -9.56 -7.93 0.04
N VAL A 66 -8.70 -8.31 -0.93
CA VAL A 66 -8.80 -9.58 -1.65
C VAL A 66 -7.54 -10.42 -1.49
N VAL A 67 -6.37 -9.86 -1.84
CA VAL A 67 -5.12 -10.64 -1.91
C VAL A 67 -4.68 -11.08 -0.52
N TRP A 68 -4.67 -10.17 0.45
CA TRP A 68 -4.23 -10.49 1.82
C TRP A 68 -5.13 -11.54 2.50
N PRO A 69 -6.48 -11.40 2.52
CA PRO A 69 -7.35 -12.43 3.09
C PRO A 69 -7.25 -13.79 2.37
N LEU A 70 -6.99 -13.79 1.05
CA LEU A 70 -6.76 -15.04 0.31
C LEU A 70 -5.44 -15.70 0.71
N TYR A 71 -4.38 -14.92 0.87
CA TYR A 71 -3.09 -15.41 1.34
C TYR A 71 -3.22 -16.08 2.71
N GLU A 72 -3.88 -15.42 3.67
CA GLU A 72 -4.12 -15.98 5.01
C GLU A 72 -4.88 -17.31 4.91
N ARG A 73 -5.98 -17.35 4.15
CA ARG A 73 -6.78 -18.57 3.94
C ARG A 73 -5.99 -19.70 3.26
N LEU A 74 -5.07 -19.37 2.35
CA LEU A 74 -4.23 -20.37 1.68
C LEU A 74 -3.18 -20.93 2.64
N CYS A 75 -2.53 -20.08 3.43
CA CYS A 75 -1.62 -20.52 4.48
C CYS A 75 -2.31 -21.45 5.47
N ASP A 76 -3.51 -21.08 5.94
CA ASP A 76 -4.29 -21.91 6.86
C ASP A 76 -4.69 -23.26 6.27
N ARG A 77 -4.95 -23.34 4.96
CA ARG A 77 -5.28 -24.62 4.30
C ARG A 77 -4.09 -25.55 4.13
N ILE A 78 -2.87 -25.00 4.01
CA ILE A 78 -1.66 -25.79 3.76
C ILE A 78 -1.08 -26.34 5.07
N THR A 79 -1.40 -25.70 6.21
CA THR A 79 -0.97 -26.13 7.54
C THR A 79 -1.90 -27.14 8.22
N VAL A 80 -2.99 -27.55 7.56
CA VAL A 80 -3.95 -28.60 7.99
C VAL A 80 -3.66 -29.90 7.26
#